data_AF-A0A2E3XBA0-F1
#
_entry.id   AF-A0A2E3XBA0-F1
#
_cell.length_a   1.000
_cell.length_b   1.000
_cell.length_c   1.000
_cell.angle_alpha   90.00
_cell.angle_beta   90.00
_cell.angle_gamma   90.00
#
_symmetry.space_group_name_H-M   'P 1'
#
loop_
_entity.id
_entity.type
_entity.pdbx_description
1 polymer ?
#
loop_
_entity_poly.entity_id
_entity_poly.type
_entity_poly.pdbx_seq_one_letter_code
_entity_poly.pdbx_strand_id
1 'polypeptide(L)'
;MFSGFTNTYQTDQSPPPIYEFEIVTVVESLIQNGLGRSRMISKTENINYREATTIRREDGEKDKSKKKRSEIRTKAFEETKLLNFYNVGGIRFNNIATNDAMVRSKLNEMSTQGWELFSVASGVESADKERDAIFITRYIFRKEN
;
A
#
# COMPACT_ATOMS: atom_id res chain seq x y z
N MET A 1 16.65 -28.23 -53.97
CA MET A 1 15.95 -27.09 -53.33
C MET A 1 15.79 -27.41 -51.86
N PHE A 2 16.59 -26.79 -50.99
CA PHE A 2 16.32 -26.71 -49.56
C PHE A 2 16.31 -25.22 -49.22
N SER A 3 15.11 -24.68 -49.03
CA SER A 3 14.89 -23.31 -48.58
C SER A 3 15.15 -23.30 -47.08
N GLY A 4 16.29 -22.74 -46.67
CA GLY A 4 16.62 -22.54 -45.26
C GLY A 4 15.77 -21.41 -44.69
N PHE A 5 14.92 -21.72 -43.71
CA PHE A 5 14.30 -20.72 -42.85
C PHE A 5 15.33 -20.28 -41.80
N THR A 6 15.79 -19.03 -41.88
CA THR A 6 16.59 -18.40 -40.81
C THR A 6 15.65 -17.67 -39.87
N ASN A 7 15.41 -18.23 -38.68
CA ASN A 7 14.80 -17.49 -37.58
C ASN A 7 15.85 -16.55 -36.98
N THR A 8 15.72 -15.26 -37.22
CA THR A 8 16.45 -14.23 -36.47
C THR A 8 15.71 -13.97 -35.18
N TYR A 9 16.21 -14.51 -34.07
CA TYR A 9 15.81 -14.06 -32.74
C TYR A 9 16.41 -12.67 -32.51
N GLN A 10 15.61 -11.63 -32.74
CA GLN A 10 15.93 -10.30 -32.21
C GLN A 10 15.68 -10.33 -30.71
N THR A 11 16.75 -10.45 -29.94
CA THR A 11 16.71 -10.11 -28.52
C THR A 11 16.58 -8.59 -28.43
N ASP A 12 15.40 -8.09 -28.09
CA ASP A 12 15.21 -6.68 -27.78
C ASP A 12 16.01 -6.37 -26.50
N GLN A 13 17.12 -5.66 -26.65
CA GLN A 13 18.03 -5.28 -25.56
C GLN A 13 17.63 -3.90 -25.03
N SER A 14 16.38 -3.72 -24.62
CA SER A 14 15.99 -2.51 -23.89
C SER A 14 16.46 -2.63 -22.43
N PRO A 15 16.97 -1.54 -21.83
CA PRO A 15 17.28 -1.54 -20.41
C PRO A 15 16.00 -1.85 -19.61
N PRO A 16 16.12 -2.49 -18.43
CA PRO A 16 14.95 -2.80 -17.63
C PRO A 16 14.19 -1.50 -17.30
N PRO A 17 12.86 -1.51 -17.39
CA PRO A 17 12.04 -0.33 -17.13
C PRO A 17 12.24 0.17 -15.69
N ILE A 18 12.25 1.49 -15.54
CA ILE A 18 12.30 2.18 -14.25
C ILE A 18 10.86 2.40 -13.79
N TYR A 19 10.58 2.15 -12.52
CA TYR A 19 9.24 2.30 -11.97
C TYR A 19 9.19 3.28 -10.81
N GLU A 20 8.17 4.14 -10.83
CA GLU A 20 7.61 4.78 -9.65
C GLU A 20 6.64 3.84 -8.93
N PHE A 21 6.49 4.02 -7.61
CA PHE A 21 5.62 3.20 -6.76
C PHE A 21 4.70 4.06 -5.91
N GLU A 22 3.46 3.59 -5.76
CA GLU A 22 2.44 4.17 -4.90
C GLU A 22 1.75 3.08 -4.07
N ILE A 23 1.21 3.44 -2.90
CA ILE A 23 0.58 2.49 -1.98
C ILE A 23 -0.77 3.03 -1.53
N VAL A 24 -1.84 2.30 -1.86
CA VAL A 24 -3.15 2.51 -1.25
C VAL A 24 -3.30 1.54 -0.10
N THR A 25 -3.52 2.06 1.11
CA THR A 25 -3.67 1.24 2.33
C THR A 25 -5.10 1.28 2.82
N VAL A 26 -5.72 0.11 2.97
CA VAL A 26 -7.02 -0.07 3.61
C VAL A 26 -6.80 -0.64 5.01
N VAL A 27 -7.37 0.01 6.01
CA VAL A 27 -7.37 -0.39 7.42
C VAL A 27 -8.82 -0.62 7.84
N GLU A 28 -9.16 -1.84 8.18
CA GLU A 28 -10.52 -2.25 8.55
C GLU A 28 -10.53 -2.76 9.98
N SER A 29 -11.41 -2.16 10.78
CA SER A 29 -11.44 -2.36 12.22
C SER A 29 -12.57 -3.31 12.60
N LEU A 30 -12.21 -4.36 13.35
CA LEU A 30 -13.14 -5.30 13.96
C LEU A 30 -13.36 -4.96 15.43
N ILE A 31 -13.64 -3.69 15.74
CA ILE A 31 -13.92 -3.27 17.11
C ILE A 31 -15.36 -3.61 17.48
N GLN A 32 -15.53 -4.32 18.60
CA GLN A 32 -16.86 -4.62 19.13
C GLN A 32 -17.61 -3.32 19.49
N ASN A 33 -18.94 -3.34 19.38
CA ASN A 33 -19.81 -2.17 19.53
C ASN A 33 -19.72 -1.11 18.41
N GLY A 34 -18.94 -1.36 17.35
CA GLY A 34 -18.94 -0.52 16.16
C GLY A 34 -18.20 0.82 16.31
N LEU A 35 -17.33 0.96 17.33
CA LEU A 35 -16.48 2.14 17.55
C LEU A 35 -15.22 2.16 16.68
N GLY A 36 -15.06 1.15 15.80
CA GLY A 36 -13.98 1.06 14.83
C GLY A 36 -13.84 2.30 13.95
N ARG A 37 -12.62 2.57 13.52
CA ARG A 37 -12.30 3.66 12.57
C ARG A 37 -11.65 3.08 11.34
N SER A 38 -12.45 2.40 10.52
CA SER A 38 -11.98 1.87 9.23
C SER A 38 -11.67 3.02 8.27
N ARG A 39 -10.54 2.96 7.55
CA ARG A 39 -10.01 4.02 6.68
C ARG A 39 -9.31 3.44 5.46
N MET A 40 -9.40 4.15 4.34
CA MET A 40 -8.49 3.99 3.21
C MET A 40 -7.59 5.22 3.11
N ILE A 41 -6.29 5.01 2.98
CA ILE A 41 -5.25 6.05 2.93
C ILE A 41 -4.56 5.97 1.56
N SER A 42 -4.38 7.12 0.91
CA SER A 42 -3.68 7.26 -0.38
C SER A 42 -2.97 8.61 -0.52
N LYS A 43 -2.19 8.78 -1.61
CA LYS A 43 -1.53 10.04 -2.02
C LYS A 43 -0.80 10.71 -0.84
N THR A 44 0.21 10.04 -0.32
CA THR A 44 1.07 10.59 0.74
C THR A 44 2.11 11.53 0.14
N GLU A 45 2.54 12.55 0.90
CA GLU A 45 3.69 13.38 0.49
C GLU A 45 4.94 12.53 0.20
N ASN A 46 5.74 12.95 -0.78
CA ASN A 46 7.03 12.34 -1.07
C ASN A 46 7.99 12.57 0.11
N ILE A 47 8.35 11.50 0.81
CA ILE A 47 9.27 11.54 1.95
C ILE A 47 10.57 10.81 1.59
N ASN A 48 11.70 11.48 1.80
CA ASN A 48 13.01 10.85 1.67
C ASN A 48 13.35 10.04 2.94
N TYR A 49 13.26 8.71 2.85
CA TYR A 49 13.55 7.81 3.97
C TYR A 49 14.96 7.99 4.55
N ARG A 50 15.92 8.51 3.76
CA ARG A 50 17.30 8.76 4.20
C ARG A 50 17.37 9.75 5.35
N GLU A 51 16.43 10.71 5.43
CA GLU A 51 16.37 11.65 6.55
C GLU A 51 16.12 10.97 7.90
N ALA A 52 15.45 9.83 7.89
CA ALA A 52 15.15 9.02 9.08
C ALA A 52 16.15 7.87 9.30
N THR A 53 17.12 7.69 8.40
CA THR A 53 18.03 6.53 8.41
C THR A 53 19.31 6.84 9.18
N THR A 54 19.74 5.92 10.05
CA THR A 54 21.07 5.97 10.68
C THR A 54 21.99 4.97 9.98
N ILE A 55 23.10 5.43 9.45
CA ILE A 55 24.12 4.56 8.86
C ILE A 55 24.98 4.02 10.00
N ARG A 56 25.14 2.69 10.06
CA ARG A 56 26.02 2.01 11.02
C ARG A 56 27.19 1.41 10.24
N ARG A 57 28.42 1.65 10.70
CA ARG A 57 29.66 1.14 10.09
C ARG A 57 30.27 0.03 10.95
N GLU A 58 31.11 -0.79 10.33
CA GLU A 58 31.76 -1.94 10.98
C GLU A 58 32.75 -1.53 12.08
N ASP A 59 33.40 -0.38 11.92
CA ASP A 59 34.30 0.24 12.91
C ASP A 59 33.59 0.78 14.16
N GLY A 60 32.25 0.64 14.22
CA GLY A 60 31.42 1.13 15.31
C GLY A 60 30.99 2.60 15.16
N GLU A 61 31.47 3.31 14.14
CA GLU A 61 30.98 4.64 13.83
C GLU A 61 29.53 4.61 13.34
N LYS A 62 28.81 5.70 13.60
CA LYS A 62 27.44 5.87 13.11
C LYS A 62 27.16 7.29 12.69
N ASP A 63 26.55 7.42 11.52
CA ASP A 63 25.95 8.67 11.08
C ASP A 63 24.47 8.63 11.47
N LYS A 64 24.16 9.23 12.62
CA LYS A 64 22.79 9.20 13.18
C LYS A 64 21.89 10.16 12.42
N SER A 65 20.69 9.71 12.09
CA SER A 65 19.60 10.62 11.77
C SER A 65 19.38 11.59 12.94
N LYS A 66 19.27 12.88 12.62
CA LYS A 66 18.97 13.95 13.58
C LYS A 66 17.47 14.22 13.71
N LYS A 67 16.65 13.64 12.84
CA LYS A 67 15.20 13.90 12.79
C LYS A 67 14.48 13.12 13.88
N LYS A 68 13.58 13.80 14.61
CA LYS A 68 12.65 13.13 15.53
C LYS A 68 11.49 12.49 14.76
N ARG A 69 10.83 11.51 15.39
CA ARG A 69 9.63 10.85 14.83
C ARG A 69 8.52 11.83 14.42
N SER A 70 8.36 12.92 15.16
CA SER A 70 7.40 13.98 14.84
C SER A 70 7.75 14.77 13.59
N GLU A 71 9.04 14.87 13.27
CA GLU A 71 9.53 15.63 12.10
C GLU A 71 9.44 14.83 10.81
N ILE A 72 9.48 13.50 10.88
CA ILE A 72 9.37 12.60 9.72
C ILE A 72 7.93 12.14 9.44
N ARG A 73 6.97 12.52 10.29
CA ARG A 73 5.57 12.17 10.10
C ARG A 73 5.01 12.97 8.92
N THR A 74 4.42 12.27 7.94
CA THR A 74 3.68 12.88 6.83
C THR A 74 2.64 13.86 7.36
N LYS A 75 2.57 15.06 6.76
CA LYS A 75 1.63 16.10 7.20
C LYS A 75 0.39 16.18 6.31
N ALA A 76 0.47 15.66 5.09
CA ALA A 76 -0.67 15.56 4.18
C ALA A 76 -0.81 14.15 3.56
N PHE A 77 -2.03 13.62 3.60
CA PHE A 77 -2.43 12.39 2.91
C PHE A 77 -3.94 12.43 2.66
N GLU A 78 -4.42 11.70 1.66
CA GLU A 78 -5.86 11.49 1.45
C GLU A 78 -6.37 10.42 2.44
N GLU A 79 -7.42 10.75 3.20
CA GLU A 79 -8.12 9.80 4.07
C GLU A 79 -9.58 9.66 3.61
N THR A 80 -9.96 8.44 3.21
CA THR A 80 -11.34 8.07 2.92
C THR A 80 -11.92 7.26 4.08
N LYS A 81 -13.08 7.66 4.59
CA LYS A 81 -13.80 6.92 5.64
C LYS A 81 -14.41 5.65 5.06
N LEU A 82 -14.18 4.52 5.74
CA LEU A 82 -14.83 3.25 5.46
C LEU A 82 -15.77 2.86 6.60
N LEU A 83 -16.64 1.89 6.34
CA LEU A 83 -17.60 1.37 7.29
C LEU A 83 -17.03 0.19 8.07
N ASN A 84 -17.42 0.06 9.34
CA ASN A 84 -16.97 -1.05 10.18
C ASN A 84 -17.64 -2.36 9.79
N PHE A 85 -16.92 -3.47 9.90
CA PHE A 85 -17.45 -4.80 9.57
C PHE A 85 -18.43 -5.34 10.60
N TYR A 86 -18.35 -4.89 11.86
CA TYR A 86 -19.14 -5.41 12.97
C TYR A 86 -19.92 -4.32 13.70
N ASN A 87 -21.04 -4.71 14.28
CA ASN A 87 -21.71 -4.01 15.37
C ASN A 87 -22.14 -5.03 16.44
N VAL A 88 -22.96 -4.59 17.41
CA VAL A 88 -23.49 -5.47 18.48
C VAL A 88 -24.27 -6.67 17.92
N GLY A 89 -24.87 -6.56 16.73
CA GLY A 89 -25.65 -7.61 16.08
C GLY A 89 -24.85 -8.55 15.16
N GLY A 90 -23.53 -8.38 15.05
CA GLY A 90 -22.66 -9.22 14.21
C GLY A 90 -22.16 -8.52 12.94
N ILE A 91 -21.88 -9.33 11.90
CA ILE A 91 -21.26 -8.88 10.65
C ILE A 91 -22.25 -8.04 9.83
N ARG A 92 -21.73 -6.95 9.26
CA ARG A 92 -22.45 -6.00 8.42
C ARG A 92 -22.05 -6.16 6.95
N PHE A 93 -22.59 -7.16 6.26
CA PHE A 93 -22.24 -7.45 4.87
C PHE A 93 -22.45 -6.27 3.90
N ASN A 94 -23.50 -5.45 4.12
CA ASN A 94 -23.70 -4.24 3.32
C ASN A 94 -22.57 -3.21 3.50
N ASN A 95 -21.95 -3.16 4.69
CA ASN A 95 -20.80 -2.30 4.94
C ASN A 95 -19.58 -2.81 4.17
N ILE A 96 -19.36 -4.13 4.15
CA ILE A 96 -18.30 -4.77 3.37
C ILE A 96 -18.47 -4.45 1.89
N ALA A 97 -19.66 -4.71 1.32
CA ALA A 97 -19.95 -4.43 -0.08
C ALA A 97 -19.78 -2.94 -0.45
N THR A 98 -20.10 -2.03 0.48
CA THR A 98 -19.88 -0.58 0.30
C THR A 98 -18.38 -0.25 0.31
N ASN A 99 -17.61 -0.82 1.24
CA ASN A 99 -16.16 -0.63 1.28
C ASN A 99 -15.51 -1.17 -0.01
N ASP A 100 -15.91 -2.36 -0.49
CA ASP A 100 -15.42 -2.93 -1.74
C ASP A 100 -15.68 -2.01 -2.94
N ALA A 101 -16.86 -1.39 -3.00
CA ALA A 101 -17.18 -0.42 -4.04
C ALA A 101 -16.29 0.83 -3.96
N MET A 102 -15.97 1.32 -2.76
CA MET A 102 -15.05 2.46 -2.55
C MET A 102 -13.62 2.10 -2.93
N VAL A 103 -13.12 0.93 -2.51
CA VAL A 103 -11.79 0.44 -2.87
C VAL A 103 -11.69 0.28 -4.39
N ARG A 104 -12.66 -0.39 -5.02
CA ARG A 104 -12.72 -0.52 -6.49
C ARG A 104 -12.69 0.84 -7.18
N SER A 105 -13.43 1.82 -6.69
CA SER A 105 -13.40 3.18 -7.25
C SER A 105 -11.99 3.76 -7.23
N LYS A 106 -11.23 3.56 -6.13
CA LYS A 106 -9.84 4.01 -6.03
C LYS A 106 -8.91 3.23 -6.96
N LEU A 107 -9.03 1.91 -7.04
CA LEU A 107 -8.19 1.11 -7.94
C LEU A 107 -8.42 1.50 -9.41
N ASN A 108 -9.66 1.79 -9.80
CA ASN A 108 -9.99 2.30 -11.13
C ASN A 108 -9.40 3.70 -11.40
N GLU A 109 -9.41 4.59 -10.40
CA GLU A 109 -8.74 5.89 -10.50
C GLU A 109 -7.24 5.70 -10.75
N MET A 110 -6.56 4.85 -9.97
CA MET A 110 -5.15 4.53 -10.13
C MET A 110 -4.86 3.98 -11.54
N SER A 111 -5.66 3.02 -12.00
CA SER A 111 -5.54 2.46 -13.35
C SER A 111 -5.70 3.52 -14.44
N THR A 112 -6.68 4.40 -14.31
CA THR A 112 -6.92 5.50 -15.28
C THR A 112 -5.74 6.50 -15.30
N GLN A 113 -5.06 6.67 -14.18
CA GLN A 113 -3.85 7.50 -14.07
C GLN A 113 -2.57 6.81 -14.57
N GLY A 114 -2.69 5.59 -15.10
CA GLY A 114 -1.59 4.80 -15.66
C GLY A 114 -0.82 3.97 -14.64
N TRP A 115 -1.36 3.80 -13.43
CA TRP A 115 -0.76 2.91 -12.42
C TRP A 115 -1.22 1.47 -12.62
N GLU A 116 -0.28 0.54 -12.67
CA GLU A 116 -0.53 -0.89 -12.69
C GLU A 116 -0.59 -1.42 -11.24
N LEU A 117 -1.64 -2.19 -10.91
CA LEU A 117 -1.68 -2.93 -9.65
C LEU A 117 -0.65 -4.07 -9.72
N PHE A 118 0.49 -3.87 -9.06
CA PHE A 118 1.62 -4.80 -9.11
C PHE A 118 1.52 -5.92 -8.06
N SER A 119 1.08 -5.57 -6.85
CA SER A 119 1.00 -6.52 -5.74
C SER A 119 -0.06 -6.13 -4.72
N VAL A 120 -0.56 -7.12 -3.98
CA VAL A 120 -1.47 -6.93 -2.85
C VAL A 120 -0.90 -7.70 -1.65
N ALA A 121 -0.79 -7.02 -0.52
CA ALA A 121 -0.32 -7.61 0.73
C ALA A 121 -1.32 -7.33 1.85
N SER A 122 -1.74 -8.37 2.56
CA SER A 122 -2.65 -8.26 3.71
C SER A 122 -1.97 -8.70 5.00
N GLY A 123 -2.44 -8.15 6.12
CA GLY A 123 -2.00 -8.51 7.47
C GLY A 123 -3.14 -8.33 8.46
N VAL A 124 -3.08 -9.08 9.56
CA VAL A 124 -4.05 -9.01 10.65
C VAL A 124 -3.29 -8.85 11.95
N GLU A 125 -3.70 -7.89 12.76
CA GLU A 125 -3.22 -7.71 14.12
C GLU A 125 -4.42 -7.84 15.07
N SER A 126 -4.33 -8.71 16.07
CA SER A 126 -5.31 -8.84 17.14
C SER A 126 -4.69 -8.38 18.46
N ALA A 127 -5.45 -7.65 19.26
CA ALA A 127 -5.00 -7.35 20.62
C ALA A 127 -5.04 -8.63 21.48
N ASP A 128 -3.93 -9.00 22.12
CA ASP A 128 -3.74 -10.28 22.86
C ASP A 128 -4.89 -10.69 23.80
N LYS A 129 -5.65 -9.73 24.35
CA LYS A 129 -6.69 -9.95 25.36
C LYS A 129 -8.07 -9.40 24.97
N GLU A 130 -8.22 -8.84 23.78
CA GLU A 130 -9.48 -8.26 23.31
C GLU A 130 -9.93 -8.94 22.02
N ARG A 131 -11.23 -8.90 21.75
CA ARG A 131 -11.80 -9.41 20.49
C ARG A 131 -11.61 -8.43 19.33
N ASP A 132 -10.87 -7.35 19.56
CA ASP A 132 -10.61 -6.32 18.59
C ASP A 132 -9.43 -6.72 17.72
N ALA A 133 -9.65 -6.63 16.41
CA ALA A 133 -8.63 -6.88 15.41
C ALA A 133 -8.62 -5.78 14.36
N ILE A 134 -7.47 -5.58 13.72
CA ILE A 134 -7.29 -4.70 12.59
C ILE A 134 -6.82 -5.53 11.42
N PHE A 135 -7.51 -5.38 10.29
CA PHE A 135 -7.12 -5.90 8.99
C PHE A 135 -6.48 -4.76 8.22
N ILE A 136 -5.28 -5.00 7.69
CA ILE A 136 -4.57 -4.03 6.87
C ILE A 136 -4.32 -4.68 5.51
N THR A 137 -4.79 -4.04 4.45
CA THR A 137 -4.51 -4.44 3.07
C THR A 137 -3.78 -3.31 2.36
N ARG A 138 -2.65 -3.62 1.74
CA ARG A 138 -1.85 -2.69 0.94
C ARG A 138 -1.92 -3.11 -0.52
N TYR A 139 -2.49 -2.24 -1.34
CA TYR A 139 -2.46 -2.33 -2.80
C TYR A 139 -1.24 -1.54 -3.27
N ILE A 140 -0.26 -2.25 -3.81
CA ILE A 140 1.00 -1.68 -4.28
C ILE A 140 0.89 -1.49 -5.78
N PHE A 141 0.99 -0.23 -6.18
CA PHE A 141 0.95 0.19 -7.57
C PHE A 141 2.35 0.52 -8.06
N ARG A 142 2.59 0.27 -9.34
CA ARG A 142 3.79 0.76 -10.04
C ARG A 142 3.40 1.46 -11.34
N LYS A 143 4.22 2.40 -11.77
CA LYS A 143 4.07 3.08 -13.06
C LYS A 143 5.45 3.22 -13.69
N GLU A 144 5.57 2.87 -14.96
CA GLU A 144 6.83 3.03 -15.69
C GLU A 144 7.13 4.53 -15.88
N ASN A 145 8.38 4.92 -15.63
CA ASN A 145 8.89 6.29 -15.71
C ASN A 145 9.34 6.68 -17.12
#